data_AF-A0A2D4P5D9-F1
#
_entry.id   AF-A0A2D4P5D9-F1
#
_cell.length_a   1.000
_cell.length_b   1.000
_cell.length_c   1.000
_cell.angle_alpha   90.00
_cell.angle_beta   90.00
_cell.angle_gamma   90.00
#
_symmetry.space_group_name_H-M   'P 1'
#
loop_
_entity.id
_entity.type
_entity.pdbx_description
1 polymer ?
#
loop_
_entity_poly.entity_id
_entity_poly.type
_entity_poly.pdbx_seq_one_letter_code
_entity_poly.pdbx_strand_id
1 'polypeptide(L)'
;DVNKEGLECLRLLNEIIADFDDLLSKPKFSGVEKIKTIGSTYMAATGLSAMPSQEHSPEPDRQYMHIGTMVEFAFALGAKLDVINKHSFNDFKLRVGINHGPVIAGVIGAQKPQYDIWGNTVNVASRMDSTGILDKIQVTEETRNILQTLGYICTCRGIINVKGKG
;
A
#
# COMPACT_ATOMS: atom_id res chain seq x y z
N ASP A 1 -24.25 -4.66 -27.79
CA ASP A 1 -23.93 -3.82 -26.61
C ASP A 1 -22.78 -4.31 -25.71
N VAL A 2 -21.84 -5.14 -26.18
CA VAL A 2 -20.68 -5.59 -25.36
C VAL A 2 -19.71 -4.45 -25.00
N ASN A 3 -19.61 -3.43 -25.87
CA ASN A 3 -18.74 -2.26 -25.62
C ASN A 3 -19.21 -1.34 -24.48
N LYS A 4 -20.49 -1.41 -24.07
CA LYS A 4 -21.00 -0.59 -22.95
C LYS A 4 -20.67 -1.20 -21.59
N GLU A 5 -20.76 -2.52 -21.47
CA GLU A 5 -20.51 -3.23 -20.21
C GLU A 5 -19.05 -3.10 -19.74
N GLY A 6 -18.08 -3.19 -20.66
CA GLY A 6 -16.67 -3.02 -20.31
C GLY A 6 -16.31 -1.59 -19.88
N LEU A 7 -16.97 -0.58 -20.46
CA LEU A 7 -16.72 0.83 -20.15
C LEU A 7 -17.25 1.21 -18.77
N GLU A 8 -18.45 0.73 -18.40
CA GLU A 8 -19.02 1.02 -17.07
C GLU A 8 -18.19 0.39 -15.94
N CYS A 9 -17.64 -0.82 -16.15
CA CYS A 9 -16.71 -1.44 -15.19
C CYS A 9 -15.43 -0.59 -15.02
N LEU A 10 -14.90 -0.04 -16.11
CA LEU A 10 -13.72 0.84 -16.05
C LEU A 10 -14.04 2.18 -15.39
N ARG A 11 -15.25 2.72 -15.58
CA ARG A 11 -15.70 3.94 -14.90
C ARG A 11 -15.76 3.74 -13.39
N LEU A 12 -16.34 2.62 -12.94
CA LEU A 12 -16.40 2.27 -11.53
C LEU A 12 -15.00 2.06 -10.94
N LEU A 13 -14.11 1.37 -11.65
CA LEU A 13 -12.72 1.22 -11.22
C LEU A 13 -12.03 2.58 -11.10
N ASN A 14 -12.25 3.48 -12.06
CA ASN A 14 -11.69 4.83 -12.02
C ASN A 14 -12.21 5.63 -10.82
N GLU A 15 -13.51 5.52 -10.49
CA GLU A 15 -14.09 6.13 -9.30
C GLU A 15 -13.43 5.59 -8.01
N ILE A 16 -13.19 4.28 -7.91
CA ILE A 16 -12.46 3.69 -6.78
C ILE A 16 -11.04 4.26 -6.65
N ILE A 17 -10.29 4.31 -7.75
CA ILE A 17 -8.91 4.82 -7.72
C ILE A 17 -8.88 6.32 -7.39
N ALA A 18 -9.82 7.11 -7.91
CA ALA A 18 -9.93 8.53 -7.59
C ALA A 18 -10.20 8.76 -6.09
N ASP A 19 -11.14 8.00 -5.52
CA ASP A 19 -11.46 8.07 -4.09
C ASP A 19 -10.29 7.67 -3.18
N PHE A 20 -9.42 6.78 -3.66
CA PHE A 20 -8.17 6.44 -2.99
C PHE A 20 -7.14 7.57 -3.10
N ASP A 21 -7.01 8.19 -4.28
CA ASP A 21 -6.09 9.31 -4.51
C ASP A 21 -6.43 10.54 -3.66
N ASP A 22 -7.72 10.80 -3.39
CA ASP A 22 -8.16 11.86 -2.49
C ASP A 22 -7.58 11.73 -1.07
N LEU A 23 -7.26 10.51 -0.62
CA LEU A 23 -6.65 10.29 0.68
C LEU A 23 -5.24 10.90 0.75
N LEU A 24 -4.49 10.93 -0.35
CA LEU A 24 -3.13 11.49 -0.40
C LEU A 24 -3.11 12.99 -0.11
N SER A 25 -4.22 13.69 -0.37
CA SER A 25 -4.39 15.11 -0.05
C SER A 25 -4.56 15.39 1.45
N LYS A 26 -4.78 14.36 2.28
CA LYS A 26 -4.96 14.55 3.73
C LYS A 26 -3.60 14.79 4.40
N PRO A 27 -3.48 15.80 5.29
CA PRO A 27 -2.20 16.11 5.95
C PRO A 27 -1.52 14.92 6.63
N LYS A 28 -2.30 14.03 7.27
CA LYS A 28 -1.79 12.81 7.92
C LYS A 28 -1.17 11.78 6.96
N PHE A 29 -1.46 11.88 5.66
CA PHE A 29 -0.95 10.99 4.61
C PHE A 29 0.01 11.70 3.65
N SER A 30 0.50 12.89 4.02
CA SER A 30 1.48 13.66 3.24
C SER A 30 2.80 12.92 2.97
N GLY A 31 3.15 11.95 3.80
CA GLY A 31 4.31 11.08 3.61
C GLY A 31 4.03 9.81 2.80
N VAL A 32 2.80 9.62 2.30
CA VAL A 32 2.41 8.49 1.44
C VAL A 32 2.55 8.91 -0.01
N GLU A 33 3.35 8.18 -0.76
CA GLU A 33 3.56 8.39 -2.19
C GLU A 33 2.94 7.25 -2.97
N LYS A 34 1.99 7.59 -3.86
CA LYS A 34 1.49 6.65 -4.86
C LYS A 34 2.56 6.40 -5.90
N ILE A 35 2.92 5.13 -6.10
CA ILE A 35 3.87 4.73 -7.14
C ILE A 35 3.14 4.56 -8.47
N LYS A 36 2.12 3.69 -8.49
CA LYS A 36 1.35 3.40 -9.70
C LYS A 36 0.09 2.58 -9.37
N THR A 37 -0.76 2.41 -10.38
CA THR A 37 -1.84 1.42 -10.38
C THR A 37 -1.49 0.32 -11.38
N ILE A 38 -1.65 -0.94 -10.99
CA ILE A 38 -1.38 -2.13 -11.82
C ILE A 38 -2.68 -2.92 -11.96
N GLY A 39 -3.41 -2.72 -13.05
CA GLY A 39 -4.78 -3.24 -13.18
C GLY A 39 -5.68 -2.62 -12.11
N SER A 40 -6.19 -3.43 -11.18
CA SER A 40 -6.97 -2.98 -10.02
C SER A 40 -6.14 -2.85 -8.72
N THR A 41 -4.83 -3.10 -8.78
CA THR A 41 -3.95 -3.04 -7.60
C THR A 41 -3.39 -1.62 -7.43
N TYR A 42 -3.52 -1.07 -6.22
CA TYR A 42 -2.98 0.23 -5.84
C TYR A 42 -1.61 0.06 -5.16
N MET A 43 -0.55 0.66 -5.69
CA MET A 43 0.80 0.58 -5.14
C MET A 43 1.23 1.92 -4.58
N ALA A 44 1.56 1.96 -3.29
CA ALA A 44 2.04 3.13 -2.57
C ALA A 44 3.21 2.77 -1.65
N ALA A 45 4.02 3.77 -1.31
CA ALA A 45 5.15 3.66 -0.40
C ALA A 45 5.20 4.85 0.56
N THR A 46 5.82 4.66 1.72
CA THR A 46 6.12 5.73 2.68
C THR A 46 7.62 5.70 2.99
N GLY A 47 8.15 6.82 3.50
CA GLY A 47 9.58 6.91 3.84
C GLY A 47 10.51 7.20 2.66
N LEU A 48 9.96 7.56 1.49
CA LEU A 48 10.74 7.98 0.32
C LEU A 48 11.16 9.46 0.40
N SER A 49 10.29 10.32 0.95
CA SER A 49 10.53 11.75 1.16
C SER A 49 11.19 12.08 2.50
N ALA A 50 12.08 11.23 3.02
CA ALA A 50 12.81 11.54 4.25
C ALA A 50 13.68 12.80 4.04
N MET A 51 13.19 13.94 4.52
CA MET A 51 13.95 15.18 4.51
C MET A 51 15.20 14.98 5.38
N PRO A 52 16.42 15.32 4.89
CA PRO A 52 17.66 15.14 5.64
C PRO A 52 17.69 15.89 6.99
N SER A 53 16.75 16.82 7.20
CA SER A 53 16.58 17.58 8.45
C SER A 53 16.06 16.76 9.64
N GLN A 54 15.55 15.54 9.44
CA GLN A 54 15.05 14.67 10.53
C GLN A 54 16.02 13.57 10.97
N GLU A 55 17.18 13.43 10.33
CA GLU A 55 18.22 12.49 10.76
C GLU A 55 18.86 12.87 12.11
N HIS A 56 18.55 14.06 12.65
CA HIS A 56 19.04 14.58 13.92
C HIS A 56 18.01 14.63 15.05
N SER A 57 16.87 13.92 14.96
CA SER A 57 16.02 13.74 16.14
C SER A 57 16.45 12.48 16.91
N PRO A 58 16.87 12.59 18.18
CA PRO A 58 17.46 11.49 18.97
C PRO A 58 16.45 10.45 19.45
N GLU A 59 15.22 10.44 18.91
CA GLU A 59 14.15 9.54 19.33
C GLU A 59 14.03 8.36 18.35
N PRO A 60 14.47 7.15 18.71
CA PRO A 60 14.45 5.98 17.83
C PRO A 60 13.05 5.58 17.37
N ASP A 61 12.01 5.90 18.15
CA ASP A 61 10.62 5.58 17.82
C ASP A 61 10.07 6.38 16.63
N ARG A 62 10.64 7.57 16.34
CA ARG A 62 10.22 8.38 15.19
C ARG A 62 10.63 7.78 13.86
N GLN A 63 11.70 6.97 13.85
CA GLN A 63 12.26 6.40 12.63
C GLN A 63 11.25 5.51 11.90
N TYR A 64 10.37 4.84 12.64
CA TYR A 64 9.44 3.84 12.07
C TYR A 64 7.99 4.31 11.94
N MET A 65 7.68 5.57 12.28
CA MET A 65 6.31 6.08 12.19
C MET A 65 5.70 5.95 10.79
N HIS A 66 6.52 6.09 9.74
CA HIS A 66 6.08 5.96 8.35
C HIS A 66 5.50 4.55 8.03
N ILE A 67 5.91 3.51 8.76
CA ILE A 67 5.35 2.14 8.65
C ILE A 67 3.93 2.11 9.23
N GLY A 68 3.72 2.72 10.41
CA GLY A 68 2.39 2.89 11.00
C GLY A 68 1.47 3.72 10.10
N THR A 69 1.98 4.81 9.51
CA THR A 69 1.22 5.62 8.54
C THR A 69 0.74 4.79 7.34
N MET A 70 1.53 3.84 6.86
CA MET A 70 1.12 2.94 5.77
C MET A 70 -0.03 2.01 6.18
N VAL A 71 -0.04 1.51 7.42
CA VAL A 71 -1.15 0.72 7.95
C VAL A 71 -2.42 1.56 8.09
N GLU A 72 -2.31 2.78 8.61
CA GLU A 72 -3.44 3.72 8.69
C GLU A 72 -3.99 4.09 7.31
N PHE A 73 -3.12 4.22 6.32
CA PHE A 73 -3.52 4.45 4.94
C PHE A 73 -4.29 3.25 4.39
N ALA A 74 -3.83 2.02 4.64
CA ALA A 74 -4.54 0.80 4.26
C ALA A 74 -5.95 0.70 4.88
N PHE A 75 -6.12 1.07 6.16
CA PHE A 75 -7.44 1.15 6.77
C PHE A 75 -8.33 2.21 6.11
N ALA A 76 -7.77 3.37 5.77
CA ALA A 76 -8.50 4.43 5.09
C ALA A 76 -8.96 4.02 3.68
N LEU A 77 -8.15 3.25 2.95
CA LEU A 77 -8.55 2.66 1.65
C LEU A 77 -9.74 1.71 1.82
N GLY A 78 -9.70 0.82 2.81
CA GLY A 78 -10.81 -0.08 3.13
C GLY A 78 -12.10 0.70 3.43
N ALA A 79 -12.01 1.73 4.28
CA ALA A 79 -13.17 2.58 4.60
C ALA A 79 -13.73 3.32 3.38
N LYS A 80 -12.88 3.77 2.45
CA LYS A 80 -13.32 4.35 1.17
C LYS A 80 -14.04 3.33 0.30
N LEU A 81 -13.49 2.11 0.20
CA LEU A 81 -14.12 1.02 -0.55
C LEU A 81 -15.50 0.65 0.01
N ASP A 82 -15.66 0.63 1.34
CA ASP A 82 -16.95 0.38 2.00
C ASP A 82 -18.01 1.43 1.63
N VAL A 83 -17.62 2.69 1.48
CA VAL A 83 -18.51 3.76 1.02
C VAL A 83 -18.93 3.53 -0.42
N ILE A 84 -18.02 3.09 -1.29
CA ILE A 84 -18.32 2.79 -2.70
C ILE A 84 -19.23 1.57 -2.81
N ASN A 85 -19.00 0.53 -2.01
CA ASN A 85 -19.86 -0.66 -1.94
C ASN A 85 -21.32 -0.27 -1.62
N LYS A 86 -21.52 0.63 -0.66
CA LYS A 86 -22.86 1.13 -0.29
C LYS A 86 -23.57 1.87 -1.42
N HIS A 87 -22.86 2.68 -2.20
CA HIS A 87 -23.45 3.47 -3.28
C HIS A 87 -23.60 2.71 -4.60
N SER A 88 -22.75 1.71 -4.84
CA SER A 88 -22.74 0.93 -6.09
C SER A 88 -23.45 -0.42 -5.99
N PHE A 89 -23.98 -0.78 -4.81
CA PHE A 89 -24.60 -2.08 -4.53
C PHE A 89 -23.66 -3.27 -4.84
N ASN A 90 -22.37 -3.10 -4.56
CA ASN A 90 -21.33 -4.13 -4.71
C ASN A 90 -20.75 -4.55 -3.35
N ASP A 91 -19.95 -5.63 -3.37
CA ASP A 91 -19.19 -6.14 -2.22
C ASP A 91 -17.71 -6.33 -2.60
N PHE A 92 -17.05 -5.25 -3.03
CA PHE A 92 -15.62 -5.27 -3.28
C PHE A 92 -14.85 -5.38 -1.96
N LYS A 93 -13.80 -6.20 -1.97
CA LYS A 93 -12.98 -6.47 -0.80
C LYS A 93 -11.53 -6.14 -1.08
N LEU A 94 -10.89 -5.50 -0.11
CA LEU A 94 -9.49 -5.14 -0.21
C LEU A 94 -8.64 -6.27 0.39
N ARG A 95 -7.53 -6.57 -0.26
CA ARG A 95 -6.46 -7.41 0.29
C ARG A 95 -5.18 -6.59 0.23
N VAL A 96 -4.44 -6.53 1.32
CA VAL A 96 -3.28 -5.64 1.44
C VAL A 96 -2.06 -6.43 1.87
N GLY A 97 -0.94 -6.22 1.19
CA GLY A 97 0.38 -6.71 1.58
C GLY A 97 1.32 -5.56 1.86
N ILE A 98 1.93 -5.54 3.05
CA ILE A 98 2.88 -4.51 3.47
C ILE A 98 4.20 -5.18 3.86
N ASN A 99 5.31 -4.57 3.45
CA ASN A 99 6.64 -4.91 3.91
C ASN A 99 7.49 -3.64 3.97
N HIS A 100 8.55 -3.66 4.77
CA HIS A 100 9.53 -2.57 4.84
C HIS A 100 10.95 -3.12 4.60
N GLY A 101 11.87 -2.23 4.24
CA GLY A 101 13.25 -2.58 3.91
C GLY A 101 13.84 -1.67 2.83
N PRO A 102 15.10 -1.92 2.44
CA PRO A 102 15.78 -1.10 1.44
C PRO A 102 15.13 -1.21 0.07
N VAL A 103 15.09 -0.09 -0.66
CA VAL A 103 14.57 0.02 -2.03
C VAL A 103 15.47 0.92 -2.85
N ILE A 104 15.40 0.78 -4.18
CA ILE A 104 16.00 1.69 -5.14
C ILE A 104 14.85 2.47 -5.78
N ALA A 105 14.86 3.79 -5.66
CA ALA A 105 13.94 4.67 -6.35
C ALA A 105 14.62 5.30 -7.58
N GLY A 106 13.87 5.50 -8.66
CA GLY A 106 14.42 6.13 -9.85
C GLY A 106 13.36 6.41 -10.91
N VAL A 107 13.78 7.10 -11.97
CA VAL A 107 12.95 7.37 -13.14
C VAL A 107 13.48 6.57 -14.32
N ILE A 108 12.61 5.81 -14.97
CA ILE A 108 12.94 5.03 -16.17
C ILE A 108 12.08 5.46 -17.36
N GLY A 109 12.61 5.30 -18.57
CA GLY A 109 11.90 5.58 -19.82
C GLY A 109 12.40 6.85 -20.51
N ALA A 110 12.80 6.72 -21.78
CA ALA A 110 13.34 7.85 -22.55
C ALA A 110 12.24 8.75 -23.16
N GLN A 111 11.09 8.17 -23.54
CA GLN A 111 9.98 8.92 -24.15
C GLN A 111 8.88 9.26 -23.14
N LYS A 112 8.66 8.40 -22.15
CA LYS A 112 7.67 8.57 -21.08
C LYS A 112 8.36 8.26 -19.76
N PRO A 113 9.00 9.25 -19.12
CA PRO A 113 9.65 9.06 -17.84
C PRO A 113 8.64 8.62 -16.78
N GLN A 114 8.91 7.53 -16.08
CA GLN A 114 8.09 6.98 -15.01
C GLN A 114 8.93 6.80 -13.76
N TYR A 115 8.51 7.45 -12.68
CA TYR A 115 9.06 7.19 -11.34
C TYR A 115 8.60 5.83 -10.85
N ASP A 116 9.51 5.06 -10.25
CA ASP A 116 9.23 3.72 -9.75
C ASP A 116 10.23 3.31 -8.65
N ILE A 117 9.89 2.23 -7.93
CA ILE A 117 10.73 1.64 -6.89
C ILE A 117 10.97 0.15 -7.13
N TRP A 118 12.21 -0.29 -6.90
CA TRP A 118 12.64 -1.68 -7.09
C TRP A 118 13.37 -2.22 -5.87
N GLY A 119 13.37 -3.54 -5.74
CA GLY A 119 14.15 -4.25 -4.72
C GLY A 119 13.43 -5.48 -4.19
N ASN A 120 14.17 -6.29 -3.44
CA ASN A 120 13.59 -7.48 -2.80
C ASN A 120 12.44 -7.10 -1.85
N THR A 121 12.51 -5.94 -1.20
CA THR A 121 11.45 -5.42 -0.32
C THR A 121 10.11 -5.30 -1.03
N VAL A 122 10.10 -4.72 -2.23
CA VAL A 122 8.91 -4.56 -3.07
C VAL A 122 8.36 -5.91 -3.52
N ASN A 123 9.26 -6.83 -3.91
CA ASN A 123 8.87 -8.19 -4.29
C ASN A 123 8.18 -8.92 -3.13
N VAL A 124 8.72 -8.82 -1.91
CA VAL A 124 8.12 -9.45 -0.72
C VAL A 124 6.77 -8.79 -0.37
N ALA A 125 6.64 -7.46 -0.46
CA ALA A 125 5.35 -6.79 -0.28
C ALA A 125 4.28 -7.31 -1.26
N SER A 126 4.65 -7.45 -2.54
CA SER A 126 3.78 -8.04 -3.56
C SER A 126 3.41 -9.49 -3.26
N ARG A 127 4.30 -10.27 -2.63
CA ARG A 127 3.98 -11.62 -2.14
C ARG A 127 3.02 -11.61 -0.96
N MET A 128 3.14 -10.64 -0.05
CA MET A 128 2.18 -10.50 1.06
C MET A 128 0.79 -10.15 0.55
N ASP A 129 0.66 -9.36 -0.52
CA ASP A 129 -0.64 -9.15 -1.18
C ASP A 129 -1.09 -10.43 -1.89
N SER A 130 -0.33 -10.94 -2.86
CA SER A 130 -0.78 -12.07 -3.69
C SER A 130 -1.15 -13.34 -2.90
N THR A 131 -0.51 -13.57 -1.75
CA THR A 131 -0.83 -14.68 -0.83
C THR A 131 -1.80 -14.30 0.29
N GLY A 132 -2.17 -13.03 0.41
CA GLY A 132 -3.05 -12.46 1.43
C GLY A 132 -4.48 -13.00 1.42
N ILE A 133 -5.24 -12.64 2.46
CA ILE A 133 -6.66 -12.96 2.61
C ILE A 133 -7.46 -11.65 2.41
N LEU A 134 -8.64 -11.74 1.79
CA LEU A 134 -9.56 -10.60 1.66
C LEU A 134 -9.91 -10.03 3.04
N ASP A 135 -10.10 -8.71 3.10
CA ASP A 135 -10.39 -7.94 4.31
C ASP A 135 -9.27 -8.03 5.39
N LYS A 136 -8.04 -8.40 4.98
CA LYS A 136 -6.87 -8.48 5.86
C LYS A 136 -5.68 -7.71 5.29
N ILE A 137 -4.89 -7.19 6.23
CA ILE A 137 -3.56 -6.63 5.97
C ILE A 137 -2.55 -7.69 6.40
N GLN A 138 -1.77 -8.17 5.45
CA GLN A 138 -0.69 -9.11 5.68
C GLN A 138 0.66 -8.38 5.71
N VAL A 139 1.45 -8.69 6.73
CA VAL A 139 2.79 -8.14 6.94
C VAL A 139 3.80 -9.27 7.11
N THR A 140 5.07 -8.97 6.82
CA THR A 140 6.20 -9.83 7.19
C THR A 140 6.44 -9.85 8.71
N GLU A 141 7.22 -10.82 9.18
CA GLU A 141 7.59 -10.92 10.60
C GLU A 141 8.36 -9.68 11.07
N GLU A 142 9.30 -9.20 10.26
CA GLU A 142 10.10 -8.01 10.58
C GLU A 142 9.22 -6.76 10.69
N THR A 143 8.28 -6.59 9.76
CA THR A 143 7.32 -5.47 9.79
C THR A 143 6.39 -5.59 11.00
N ARG A 144 5.96 -6.80 11.35
CA ARG A 144 5.13 -7.08 12.53
C ARG A 144 5.84 -6.68 13.83
N ASN A 145 7.13 -6.96 13.96
CA ASN A 145 7.90 -6.61 15.16
C ASN A 145 7.92 -5.09 15.40
N ILE A 146 8.05 -4.29 14.34
CA ILE A 146 7.99 -2.83 14.43
C ILE A 146 6.57 -2.37 14.74
N LEU A 147 5.55 -2.92 14.08
CA LEU A 147 4.17 -2.53 14.34
C LEU A 147 3.75 -2.80 15.79
N GLN A 148 4.30 -3.84 16.43
CA GLN A 148 4.08 -4.10 17.85
C GLN A 148 4.64 -2.99 18.76
N THR A 149 5.80 -2.40 18.43
CA THR A 149 6.32 -1.27 19.20
C THR A 149 5.47 -0.01 19.04
N LEU A 150 4.78 0.12 17.90
CA LEU A 150 3.81 1.18 17.62
C LEU A 150 2.41 0.90 18.21
N GLY A 151 2.24 -0.22 18.94
CA GLY A 151 0.98 -0.56 19.62
C GLY A 151 -0.03 -1.35 18.80
N TYR A 152 0.32 -1.82 17.61
CA TYR A 152 -0.57 -2.67 16.81
C TYR A 152 -0.54 -4.13 17.29
N ILE A 153 -1.72 -4.75 17.28
CA ILE A 153 -1.88 -6.18 17.58
C ILE A 153 -1.88 -6.95 16.26
N CYS A 154 -0.93 -7.88 16.10
CA CYS A 154 -0.83 -8.75 14.94
C CYS A 154 -1.09 -10.20 15.34
N THR A 155 -1.87 -10.92 14.51
CA THR A 155 -2.09 -12.36 14.66
C THR A 155 -1.19 -13.11 13.70
N CYS A 156 -0.49 -14.14 14.17
CA CYS A 156 0.34 -14.98 13.31
C CYS A 156 -0.54 -15.78 12.33
N ARG A 157 -0.28 -15.63 11.03
CA ARG A 157 -0.95 -16.41 9.98
C ARG A 157 -0.46 -17.87 9.92
N GLY A 158 0.76 -18.12 10.38
CA GLY A 158 1.49 -19.37 10.17
C GLY A 158 2.54 -19.25 9.06
N ILE A 159 3.23 -20.36 8.80
CA ILE A 159 4.32 -20.44 7.82
C ILE A 159 3.71 -20.58 6.42
N ILE A 160 4.13 -19.71 5.51
CA ILE A 160 3.73 -19.73 4.10
C ILE A 160 4.97 -19.80 3.22
N ASN A 161 4.97 -20.68 2.21
CA ASN A 161 6.07 -20.75 1.27
C ASN A 161 6.02 -19.54 0.33
N VAL A 162 7.07 -18.73 0.35
CA VAL A 162 7.20 -17.56 -0.52
C VAL A 162 8.27 -17.85 -1.56
N LYS A 163 7.87 -17.84 -2.85
CA LYS A 163 8.79 -18.11 -3.97
C LYS A 163 10.06 -17.26 -3.86
N GLY A 164 11.21 -17.93 -3.73
CA GLY A 164 12.53 -17.31 -3.61
C GLY A 164 12.96 -16.96 -2.18
N LYS A 165 12.18 -17.33 -1.17
CA LYS A 165 12.51 -17.14 0.26
C LYS A 165 12.49 -18.44 1.09
N GLY A 166 11.93 -19.53 0.55
CA GLY A 166 11.78 -20.81 1.24
C GLY A 166 10.33 -21.04 1.66
#